data_AF-F9RNP3-F1
#
_entry.id   AF-F9RNP3-F1
#
_cell.length_a   1.000
_cell.length_b   1.000
_cell.length_c   1.000
_cell.angle_alpha   90.00
_cell.angle_beta   90.00
_cell.angle_gamma   90.00
#
_symmetry.space_group_name_H-M   'P 1'
#
loop_
_entity.id
_entity.type
_entity.pdbx_description
1 polymer ?
#
loop_
_entity_poly.entity_id
_entity_poly.type
_entity_poly.pdbx_seq_one_letter_code
_entity_poly.pdbx_strand_id
1 'polypeptide(L)' 'MLSYQVVLNTPFMTYDQYSQFSGMPKRTIIDWVSDGRLPIKRKSKPKETPMINMVALLELATRETMERMG' A
#
# COMPACT_ATOMS: atom_id res chain seq x y z
N MET A 1 -7.96 -5.27 -26.04
CA MET A 1 -7.07 -5.23 -24.85
C MET A 1 -7.94 -5.38 -23.62
N LEU A 2 -7.75 -6.42 -22.80
CA LEU A 2 -8.37 -6.44 -21.47
C LEU A 2 -7.66 -5.38 -20.61
N SER A 3 -8.29 -4.23 -20.43
CA SER A 3 -7.89 -3.27 -19.41
C SER A 3 -8.35 -3.81 -18.05
N TYR A 4 -7.47 -4.50 -17.32
CA TYR A 4 -7.75 -4.87 -15.94
C TYR A 4 -7.65 -3.61 -15.07
N GLN A 5 -8.79 -3.06 -14.67
CA GLN A 5 -8.84 -1.92 -13.79
C GLN A 5 -8.86 -2.42 -12.34
N VAL A 6 -7.75 -2.23 -11.63
CA VAL A 6 -7.72 -2.44 -10.17
C VAL A 6 -8.58 -1.35 -9.54
N VAL A 7 -9.79 -1.71 -9.11
CA VAL A 7 -10.66 -0.79 -8.38
C VAL A 7 -10.15 -0.68 -6.94
N LEU A 8 -9.57 0.47 -6.60
CA LEU A 8 -9.21 0.80 -5.22
C LEU A 8 -10.43 1.38 -4.51
N ASN A 9 -11.05 0.60 -3.61
CA ASN A 9 -12.22 1.05 -2.85
C ASN A 9 -11.91 2.24 -1.91
N THR A 10 -10.68 2.35 -1.43
CA THR A 10 -10.23 3.42 -0.55
C THR A 10 -8.78 3.82 -0.88
N PRO A 11 -8.48 5.10 -1.14
CA PRO A 11 -7.11 5.53 -1.47
C PRO A 11 -6.15 5.44 -0.27
N PHE A 12 -6.68 5.54 0.94
CA PHE A 12 -5.94 5.40 2.19
C PHE A 12 -6.56 4.31 3.05
N MET A 13 -5.74 3.44 3.60
CA MET A 13 -6.18 2.31 4.39
C MET A 13 -5.38 2.23 5.70
N THR A 14 -6.03 1.91 6.81
CA THR A 14 -5.31 1.68 8.07
C THR A 14 -4.55 0.35 8.03
N TYR A 15 -3.55 0.16 8.91
CA TYR A 15 -2.88 -1.13 9.04
C TYR A 15 -3.84 -2.27 9.40
N ASP A 16 -4.89 -1.96 10.15
CA ASP A 16 -5.88 -2.93 10.58
C ASP A 16 -6.71 -3.44 9.40
N GLN A 17 -7.20 -2.53 8.58
CA GLN A 17 -7.91 -2.87 7.36
C GLN A 17 -6.98 -3.59 6.38
N TYR A 18 -5.76 -3.09 6.19
CA TYR A 18 -4.80 -3.72 5.30
C TYR A 18 -4.41 -5.13 5.76
N SER A 19 -4.30 -5.35 7.07
CA SER A 19 -4.09 -6.68 7.67
C SER A 19 -5.25 -7.62 7.39
N GLN A 20 -6.50 -7.14 7.49
CA GLN A 20 -7.69 -7.93 7.14
C GLN A 20 -7.74 -8.28 5.65
N PHE A 21 -7.43 -7.33 4.77
CA PHE A 21 -7.49 -7.55 3.32
C PHE A 21 -6.33 -8.41 2.79
N SER A 22 -5.11 -8.18 3.28
CA SER A 22 -3.92 -8.90 2.84
C SER A 22 -3.73 -10.25 3.53
N GLY A 23 -4.42 -10.49 4.65
CA GLY A 23 -4.17 -11.62 5.54
C GLY A 23 -2.83 -11.54 6.28
N MET A 24 -2.05 -10.47 6.09
CA MET A 24 -0.74 -10.32 6.74
C MET A 24 -0.90 -9.87 8.19
N PRO A 25 -0.09 -10.38 9.13
CA PRO A 25 -0.06 -9.87 10.49
C PRO A 25 0.30 -8.38 10.52
N LYS A 26 -0.37 -7.61 11.39
CA LYS A 26 -0.07 -6.18 11.58
C LYS A 26 1.42 -5.90 11.86
N ARG A 27 2.08 -6.80 12.59
CA ARG A 27 3.51 -6.69 12.89
C ARG A 27 4.36 -6.66 11.61
N THR A 28 4.12 -7.60 10.70
CA THR A 28 4.79 -7.66 9.41
C THR A 28 4.55 -6.39 8.59
N ILE A 29 3.33 -5.86 8.61
CA ILE A 29 2.99 -4.61 7.91
C ILE A 29 3.77 -3.43 8.50
N ILE A 30 3.89 -3.34 9.83
CA ILE A 30 4.69 -2.30 10.50
C ILE A 30 6.17 -2.43 10.15
N ASP A 31 6.71 -3.65 10.16
CA ASP A 31 8.09 -3.92 9.80
C ASP A 31 8.36 -3.50 8.34
N TRP A 32 7.46 -3.83 7.41
CA TRP A 32 7.57 -3.45 5.99
C TRP A 32 7.44 -1.94 5.76
N VAL A 33 6.61 -1.26 6.54
CA VAL A 33 6.56 0.21 6.51
C VAL A 33 7.87 0.80 7.01
N SER A 34 8.43 0.25 8.10
CA SER A 34 9.73 0.68 8.64
C SER A 34 10.87 0.45 7.65
N ASP A 35 10.82 -0.66 6.92
CA ASP A 35 11.77 -0.99 5.86
C ASP A 35 11.58 -0.16 4.58
N GLY A 36 10.51 0.64 4.50
CA GLY A 36 10.20 1.48 3.34
C GLY A 36 9.57 0.74 2.15
N ARG A 37 9.16 -0.52 2.34
CA ARG A 37 8.50 -1.35 1.30
C ARG A 37 7.05 -0.98 1.06
N LEU A 38 6.37 -0.40 2.06
CA LEU A 38 4.98 0.03 1.94
C LEU A 38 4.88 1.55 1.98
N PRO A 39 4.30 2.20 0.94
CA PRO A 39 4.14 3.64 0.93
C PRO A 39 3.07 4.05 1.96
N ILE A 40 3.44 4.93 2.88
CA ILE A 40 2.54 5.52 3.86
C ILE A 40 2.20 6.96 3.51
N LYS A 41 0.99 7.37 3.87
CA LYS A 41 0.60 8.78 3.89
C LYS A 41 1.55 9.54 4.81
N ARG A 42 2.05 10.70 4.36
CA ARG A 42 2.87 11.59 5.19
C ARG A 42 2.08 11.97 6.44
N LYS A 43 2.66 11.68 7.61
CA LYS A 43 2.11 12.11 8.90
C LYS A 43 2.37 13.60 9.03
N SER A 44 1.33 14.38 9.33
CA SER A 44 1.47 15.79 9.69
C SER A 44 1.73 15.95 11.19
N LYS A 45 1.29 14.98 12.01
CA LYS A 45 1.48 14.98 13.47
C LYS A 45 2.19 13.70 13.97
N PRO A 46 3.00 13.78 15.04
CA PRO A 46 3.75 12.63 15.58
C PRO A 46 2.86 11.46 16.05
N LYS A 47 1.61 11.73 16.44
CA LYS A 47 0.64 10.73 16.94
C LYS A 47 -0.47 10.41 15.93
N GLU A 48 -0.32 10.80 14.66
CA GLU A 48 -1.31 10.51 13.64
C GLU A 48 -1.31 9.03 13.30
N THR A 49 -2.50 8.44 13.18
CA THR A 49 -2.68 7.06 12.74
C THR A 49 -2.08 6.91 11.35
N PRO A 50 -1.01 6.11 11.18
CA PRO A 50 -0.45 5.88 9.86
C PRO A 50 -1.49 5.20 8.97
N MET A 51 -1.60 5.70 7.75
CA MET A 51 -2.41 5.11 6.70
C MET A 51 -1.51 4.71 5.54
N ILE A 52 -1.73 3.51 5.01
CA ILE A 52 -1.09 3.03 3.79
C ILE A 52 -1.72 3.76 2.61
N ASN A 53 -0.87 4.25 1.71
CA ASN A 53 -1.29 4.88 0.47
C ASN A 53 -1.41 3.79 -0.61
N MET A 54 -2.64 3.36 -0.87
CA MET A 54 -2.91 2.28 -1.83
C MET A 54 -2.67 2.71 -3.28
N VAL A 55 -2.82 4.00 -3.58
CA VAL A 55 -2.58 4.54 -4.93
C VAL A 55 -1.09 4.45 -5.26
N ALA A 56 -0.23 4.88 -4.34
CA ALA A 56 1.22 4.77 -4.51
C ALA A 56 1.68 3.31 -4.60
N LEU A 57 1.06 2.41 -3.83
CA LEU A 57 1.36 0.97 -3.90
C LEU A 57 1.01 0.39 -5.28
N LEU A 58 -0.15 0.76 -5.82
CA LEU A 58 -0.58 0.31 -7.15
C LEU A 58 0.31 0.86 -8.26
N GLU A 59 0.71 2.13 -8.17
CA GLU A 59 1.63 2.75 -9.13
C GLU A 59 2.99 2.06 -9.13
N LEU A 60 3.54 1.77 -7.96
CA LEU A 60 4.80 1.03 -7.81
C LEU A 60 4.70 -0.37 -8.42
N ALA A 61 3.63 -1.11 -8.10
CA ALA A 61 3.40 -2.45 -8.67
C ALA A 61 3.24 -2.40 -10.20
N THR A 62 2.56 -1.37 -10.72
CA THR A 62 2.40 -1.17 -12.16
C THR A 62 3.74 -0.90 -12.84
N ARG A 63 4.58 -0.05 -12.24
CA ARG A 63 5.92 0.25 -12.73
C ARG A 63 6.82 -0.98 -12.73
N GLU A 64 6.87 -1.73 -11.63
CA GLU A 64 7.63 -3.00 -11.55
C GLU A 64 7.16 -4.01 -12.61
N THR A 65 5.85 -4.08 -12.86
CA THR A 65 5.29 -4.97 -13.88
C THR A 65 5.74 -4.54 -15.27
N MET A 66 5.67 -3.23 -15.58
CA MET A 66 6.13 -2.70 -16.86
C MET A 66 7.62 -2.94 -17.09
N GLU A 67 8.45 -2.76 -16.06
CA GLU A 67 9.90 -3.02 -16.13
C GLU A 67 10.24 -4.50 -16.34
N ARG A 68 9.41 -5.42 -15.85
CA ARG A 68 9.60 -6.88 -16.05
C ARG A 68 9.04 -7.41 -17.37
N MET A 69 8.10 -6.68 -17.98
CA MET A 69 7.44 -7.07 -19.23
C MET A 69 8.06 -6.41 -20.47
N GLY A 70 8.95 -5.43 -20.30
CA GLY A 70 9.81 -4.87 -21.36
C GLY A 70 11.14 -5.60 -21.47
#